data_AF-A0A2N7XTY7-F1
#
_entry.id   AF-A0A2N7XTY7-F1
#
_cell.length_a   1.000
_cell.length_b   1.000
_cell.length_c   1.000
_cell.angle_alpha   90.00
_cell.angle_beta   90.00
_cell.angle_gamma   90.00
#
_symmetry.space_group_name_H-M   'P 1'
#
loop_
_entity.id
_entity.type
_entity.pdbx_description
1 polymer ?
#
loop_
_entity_poly.entity_id
_entity_poly.type
_entity_poly.pdbx_seq_one_letter_code
_entity_poly.pdbx_strand_id
1 'polypeptide(L)'
;VMATVEAFLDAVDANGFTPAASAPFNDTIAARYDGVRDYIVAHYRLNQRATDPIGYWAAARALSHLSDPLKSLMSAWFTGADMAALIEQMGIGRYYSAISWHCLMAGYGTFPDDARLVPAGPEIERIDMLK
;
A
#
# COMPACT_ATOMS: atom_id res chain seq x y z
N VAL A 1 7.81 14.28 -11.74
CA VAL A 1 6.68 14.29 -10.79
C VAL A 1 6.42 15.75 -10.42
N MET A 2 5.22 16.29 -10.69
CA MET A 2 4.86 17.68 -10.35
C MET A 2 4.48 17.87 -8.87
N ALA A 3 4.14 16.78 -8.17
CA ALA A 3 3.68 16.80 -6.77
C ALA A 3 4.62 17.50 -5.78
N THR A 4 5.95 17.46 -5.99
CA THR A 4 6.88 18.18 -5.11
C THR A 4 6.83 19.69 -5.32
N VAL A 5 6.65 20.13 -6.57
CA VAL A 5 6.50 21.55 -6.88
C VAL A 5 5.16 22.06 -6.37
N GLU A 6 4.08 21.30 -6.58
CA GLU A 6 2.74 21.63 -6.06
C GLU A 6 2.75 21.75 -4.54
N ALA A 7 3.29 20.76 -3.82
CA ALA A 7 3.39 20.83 -2.35
C ALA A 7 4.24 22.00 -1.84
N PHE A 8 5.27 22.39 -2.61
CA PHE A 8 6.07 23.59 -2.29
C PHE A 8 5.25 24.86 -2.46
N LEU A 9 4.53 24.99 -3.57
CA LEU A 9 3.64 26.13 -3.82
C LEU A 9 2.57 26.23 -2.74
N ASP A 10 1.89 25.12 -2.41
CA ASP A 10 0.89 25.08 -1.34
C ASP A 10 1.45 25.54 0.01
N ALA A 11 2.66 25.11 0.37
CA ALA A 11 3.30 25.48 1.62
C ALA A 11 3.70 26.97 1.67
N VAL A 12 4.19 27.51 0.55
CA VAL A 12 4.54 28.92 0.40
C VAL A 12 3.31 29.81 0.37
N ASP A 13 2.25 29.40 -0.32
CA ASP A 13 0.98 30.14 -0.38
C ASP A 13 0.33 30.21 1.01
N ALA A 14 0.46 29.15 1.82
CA ALA A 14 -0.08 29.10 3.17
C ALA A 14 0.76 29.86 4.22
N ASN A 15 2.10 29.88 4.11
CA ASN A 15 3.00 30.36 5.18
C ASN A 15 4.00 31.45 4.73
N GLY A 16 3.87 31.91 3.49
CA GLY A 16 4.84 32.76 2.81
C GLY A 16 6.14 32.04 2.48
N PHE A 17 7.00 32.69 1.69
CA PHE A 17 8.35 32.21 1.44
C PHE A 17 9.27 32.48 2.64
N THR A 18 8.97 31.78 3.75
CA THR A 18 9.63 31.90 5.04
C THR A 18 9.98 30.51 5.59
N PRO A 19 10.86 30.41 6.61
CA PRO A 19 11.15 29.13 7.26
C PRO A 19 9.92 28.38 7.81
N ALA A 20 8.80 29.08 8.05
CA ALA A 20 7.56 28.46 8.51
C ALA A 20 6.93 27.50 7.48
N ALA A 21 7.18 27.70 6.18
CA ALA A 21 6.69 26.81 5.12
C ALA A 21 7.43 25.46 5.08
N SER A 22 8.65 25.39 5.61
CA SER A 22 9.54 24.23 5.44
C SER A 22 9.04 22.96 6.12
N ALA A 23 8.53 23.05 7.35
CA ALA A 23 8.10 21.86 8.10
C ALA A 23 6.86 21.20 7.47
N PRO A 24 5.75 21.92 7.18
CA PRO A 24 4.60 21.33 6.50
C PRO A 24 4.93 20.74 5.12
N PHE A 25 5.80 21.42 4.36
CA PHE A 25 6.31 20.90 3.10
C PHE A 25 7.08 19.59 3.29
N ASN A 26 8.06 19.57 4.18
CA ASN A 26 8.88 18.39 4.44
C ASN A 26 8.04 17.21 4.92
N ASP A 27 7.08 17.44 5.82
CA ASP A 27 6.18 16.40 6.32
C ASP A 27 5.33 15.80 5.19
N THR A 28 4.82 16.65 4.29
CA THR A 28 4.04 16.22 3.13
C THR A 28 4.86 15.36 2.18
N ILE A 29 6.09 15.80 1.88
CA ILE A 29 6.99 15.07 0.98
C ILE A 29 7.46 13.76 1.62
N ALA A 30 7.82 13.78 2.90
CA ALA A 30 8.23 12.59 3.64
C ALA A 30 7.11 11.53 3.64
N ALA A 31 5.89 11.93 3.99
CA ALA A 31 4.73 11.03 4.00
C ALA A 31 4.46 10.42 2.60
N ARG A 32 4.67 11.19 1.53
CA ARG A 32 4.56 10.68 0.15
C ARG A 32 5.61 9.63 -0.16
N TYR A 33 6.87 9.86 0.20
CA TYR A 33 7.92 8.87 -0.01
C TYR A 33 7.75 7.62 0.85
N ASP A 34 7.26 7.76 2.07
CA ASP A 34 6.92 6.62 2.94
C ASP A 34 5.82 5.77 2.30
N GLY A 35 4.74 6.38 1.80
CA GLY A 35 3.68 5.66 1.10
C GLY A 35 4.16 4.92 -0.16
N VAL A 36 5.04 5.55 -0.95
CA VAL A 36 5.65 4.93 -2.13
C VAL A 36 6.58 3.79 -1.75
N ARG A 37 7.44 3.99 -0.73
CA ARG A 37 8.32 2.96 -0.20
C ARG A 37 7.52 1.74 0.23
N ASP A 38 6.46 1.94 1.01
CA ASP A 38 5.66 0.86 1.57
C ASP A 38 4.98 0.04 0.45
N TYR A 39 4.50 0.71 -0.61
CA TYR A 39 3.95 0.03 -1.78
C TYR A 39 5.01 -0.82 -2.50
N ILE A 40 6.22 -0.30 -2.69
CA ILE A 40 7.34 -1.06 -3.29
C ILE A 40 7.75 -2.23 -2.39
N VAL A 41 7.95 -2.00 -1.09
CA VAL A 41 8.35 -3.03 -0.13
C VAL A 41 7.32 -4.16 -0.09
N ALA A 42 6.03 -3.85 -0.18
CA ALA A 42 4.97 -4.86 -0.21
C ALA A 42 5.14 -5.86 -1.37
N HIS A 43 5.52 -5.42 -2.57
CA HIS A 43 5.78 -6.31 -3.72
C HIS A 43 6.87 -7.35 -3.44
N TYR A 44 7.89 -6.94 -2.70
CA TYR A 44 8.99 -7.81 -2.30
C TYR A 44 8.62 -8.67 -1.10
N ARG A 45 7.92 -8.11 -0.12
CA ARG A 45 7.57 -8.81 1.11
C ARG A 45 6.56 -9.94 0.89
N LEU A 46 5.65 -9.77 -0.08
CA LEU A 46 4.54 -10.68 -0.37
C LEU A 46 4.83 -11.65 -1.52
N ASN A 47 6.03 -11.60 -2.10
CA ASN A 47 6.37 -12.47 -3.22
C ASN A 47 6.23 -13.97 -2.86
N GLN A 48 5.85 -14.80 -3.84
CA GLN A 48 5.72 -16.27 -3.69
C GLN A 48 6.79 -17.04 -4.49
N ARG A 49 7.92 -16.41 -4.82
CA ARG A 49 8.96 -17.00 -5.68
C ARG A 49 9.79 -18.04 -4.94
N ALA A 50 9.42 -19.31 -5.02
CA ALA A 50 10.09 -20.41 -4.31
C ALA A 50 11.37 -20.93 -4.98
N THR A 51 11.70 -20.50 -6.21
CA THR A 51 12.88 -20.94 -6.98
C THR A 51 14.22 -20.56 -6.35
N ASP A 52 14.20 -19.71 -5.33
CA ASP A 52 15.37 -19.22 -4.61
C ASP A 52 15.10 -19.30 -3.10
N PRO A 53 15.37 -20.45 -2.45
CA PRO A 53 14.98 -20.72 -1.07
C PRO A 53 15.83 -19.99 -0.03
N ILE A 54 17.04 -19.52 -0.38
CA ILE A 54 17.97 -18.86 0.55
C ILE A 54 18.61 -17.58 0.00
N GLY A 55 18.33 -17.19 -1.24
CA GLY A 55 18.89 -16.00 -1.87
C GLY A 55 17.99 -14.78 -1.79
N TYR A 56 18.02 -13.97 -2.85
CA TYR A 56 17.37 -12.67 -2.93
C TYR A 56 15.86 -12.73 -2.61
N TRP A 57 15.11 -13.63 -3.24
CA TRP A 57 13.66 -13.66 -3.06
C TRP A 57 13.26 -14.16 -1.67
N ALA A 58 14.03 -15.08 -1.10
CA ALA A 58 13.86 -15.52 0.29
C ALA A 58 14.16 -14.38 1.27
N ALA A 59 15.27 -13.66 1.09
CA ALA A 59 15.62 -12.50 1.92
C ALA A 59 14.54 -11.40 1.83
N ALA A 60 14.02 -11.14 0.63
CA ALA A 60 12.95 -10.15 0.41
C ALA A 60 11.64 -10.53 1.13
N ARG A 61 11.25 -11.82 1.12
CA ARG A 61 10.10 -12.32 1.92
C ARG A 61 10.35 -12.21 3.43
N ALA A 62 11.61 -12.33 3.86
CA ALA A 62 11.98 -12.32 5.27
C ALA A 62 12.13 -10.91 5.88
N LEU A 63 11.90 -9.84 5.10
CA LEU A 63 11.95 -8.47 5.61
C LEU A 63 11.01 -8.29 6.82
N SER A 64 11.59 -7.96 7.97
CA SER A 64 10.90 -7.80 9.26
C SER A 64 10.68 -6.34 9.65
N HIS A 65 11.55 -5.44 9.17
CA HIS A 65 11.44 -4.00 9.39
C HIS A 65 10.44 -3.39 8.42
N LEU A 66 9.16 -3.53 8.76
CA LEU A 66 8.03 -2.95 8.03
C LEU A 66 7.51 -1.73 8.79
N SER A 67 6.98 -0.76 8.04
CA SER A 67 6.24 0.37 8.62
C SER A 67 4.94 -0.11 9.26
N ASP A 68 4.41 0.66 10.20
CA ASP A 68 3.14 0.32 10.86
C ASP A 68 1.92 0.40 9.93
N PRO A 69 1.83 1.36 8.97
CA PRO A 69 0.79 1.33 7.94
C PRO A 69 0.83 0.04 7.10
N LEU A 70 2.01 -0.40 6.66
CA LEU A 70 2.14 -1.63 5.87
C LEU A 70 1.75 -2.88 6.69
N LYS A 71 2.19 -2.98 7.95
CA LYS A 71 1.75 -4.05 8.85
C LYS A 71 0.23 -4.06 9.02
N SER A 72 -0.38 -2.89 9.15
CA SER A 72 -1.83 -2.75 9.33
C SER A 72 -2.59 -3.21 8.08
N LEU A 73 -2.14 -2.84 6.88
CA LEU A 73 -2.71 -3.31 5.62
C LEU A 73 -2.60 -4.84 5.46
N MET A 74 -1.41 -5.40 5.70
CA MET A 74 -1.21 -6.85 5.65
C MET A 74 -2.10 -7.57 6.66
N SER A 75 -2.23 -7.02 7.88
CA SER A 75 -3.10 -7.58 8.91
C SER A 75 -4.57 -7.53 8.51
N ALA A 76 -5.04 -6.40 7.96
CA ALA A 76 -6.42 -6.28 7.48
C ALA A 76 -6.70 -7.30 6.37
N TRP A 77 -5.80 -7.44 5.40
CA TRP A 77 -5.92 -8.41 4.33
C TRP A 77 -6.02 -9.85 4.85
N PHE A 78 -5.06 -10.29 5.67
CA PHE A 78 -5.03 -11.67 6.16
C PHE A 78 -6.09 -11.98 7.22
N THR A 79 -6.68 -10.95 7.84
CA THR A 79 -7.80 -11.14 8.77
C THR A 79 -9.17 -11.03 8.12
N GLY A 80 -9.26 -10.63 6.85
CA GLY A 80 -10.51 -10.38 6.14
C GLY A 80 -11.21 -9.09 6.56
N ALA A 81 -10.49 -8.14 7.15
CA ALA A 81 -11.03 -6.83 7.53
C ALA A 81 -11.19 -5.90 6.31
N ASP A 82 -11.97 -4.84 6.47
CA ASP A 82 -12.19 -3.85 5.41
C ASP A 82 -10.93 -3.00 5.17
N MET A 83 -10.17 -3.39 4.14
CA MET A 83 -8.94 -2.71 3.76
C MET A 83 -9.21 -1.33 3.12
N ALA A 84 -10.36 -1.15 2.45
CA ALA A 84 -10.69 0.15 1.84
C ALA A 84 -10.97 1.19 2.93
N ALA A 85 -11.77 0.83 3.93
CA ALA A 85 -12.02 1.65 5.10
C ALA A 85 -10.72 1.97 5.87
N LEU A 86 -9.84 0.99 6.05
CA LEU A 86 -8.55 1.20 6.70
C LEU A 86 -7.64 2.18 5.91
N ILE A 87 -7.60 2.06 4.59
CA ILE A 87 -6.81 2.95 3.72
C ILE A 87 -7.31 4.39 3.80
N GLU A 88 -8.63 4.58 3.83
CA GLU A 88 -9.27 5.88 4.01
C GLU A 88 -8.93 6.46 5.40
N GLN A 89 -9.10 5.66 6.47
CA GLN A 89 -8.80 6.05 7.84
C GLN A 89 -7.34 6.51 8.02
N MET A 90 -6.38 5.78 7.43
CA MET A 90 -4.96 6.15 7.50
C MET A 90 -4.59 7.28 6.54
N GLY A 91 -5.49 7.67 5.63
CA GLY A 91 -5.26 8.73 4.64
C GLY A 91 -4.19 8.38 3.60
N ILE A 92 -3.80 7.11 3.45
CA ILE A 92 -2.74 6.68 2.53
C ILE A 92 -3.22 6.44 1.09
N GLY A 93 -4.54 6.47 0.88
CA GLY A 93 -5.17 6.34 -0.44
C GLY A 93 -4.75 7.41 -1.46
N ARG A 94 -4.16 8.52 -0.97
CA ARG A 94 -3.65 9.63 -1.79
C ARG A 94 -2.38 9.29 -2.59
N TYR A 95 -1.69 8.20 -2.26
CA TYR A 95 -0.46 7.76 -2.95
C TYR A 95 -0.71 6.60 -3.91
N TYR A 96 -1.46 5.60 -3.42
CA TYR A 96 -1.98 4.49 -4.20
C TYR A 96 -3.40 4.22 -3.73
N SER A 97 -4.32 4.08 -4.67
CA SER A 97 -5.74 3.88 -4.37
C SER A 97 -5.97 2.53 -3.68
N ALA A 98 -7.14 2.39 -3.04
CA ALA A 98 -7.53 1.12 -2.44
C ALA A 98 -7.50 -0.02 -3.47
N ILE A 99 -7.91 0.22 -4.71
CA ILE A 99 -7.88 -0.81 -5.76
C ILE A 99 -6.45 -1.22 -6.11
N SER A 100 -5.47 -0.31 -6.14
CA SER A 100 -4.07 -0.67 -6.36
C SER A 100 -3.54 -1.60 -5.27
N TRP A 101 -3.89 -1.36 -4.00
CA TRP A 101 -3.53 -2.25 -2.90
C TRP A 101 -4.22 -3.62 -2.99
N HIS A 102 -5.50 -3.68 -3.37
CA HIS A 102 -6.20 -4.94 -3.62
C HIS A 102 -5.54 -5.73 -4.77
N CYS A 103 -5.21 -5.07 -5.89
CA CYS A 103 -4.49 -5.69 -7.00
C CYS A 103 -3.14 -6.26 -6.57
N LEU A 104 -2.39 -5.53 -5.75
CA LEU A 104 -1.12 -6.01 -5.21
C LEU A 104 -1.34 -7.28 -4.36
N MET A 105 -2.19 -7.20 -3.35
CA MET A 105 -2.41 -8.32 -2.41
C MET A 105 -2.96 -9.57 -3.12
N ALA A 106 -3.99 -9.40 -3.95
CA ALA A 106 -4.58 -10.49 -4.72
C ALA A 106 -3.62 -11.03 -5.79
N GLY A 107 -2.82 -10.16 -6.43
CA GLY A 107 -1.90 -10.54 -7.49
C GLY A 107 -0.75 -11.45 -7.04
N TYR A 108 -0.40 -11.42 -5.75
CA TYR A 108 0.56 -12.37 -5.16
C TYR A 108 -0.09 -13.68 -4.69
N GLY A 109 -1.40 -13.86 -4.89
CA GLY A 109 -2.09 -15.13 -4.72
C GLY A 109 -2.17 -15.63 -3.27
N THR A 110 -1.97 -14.77 -2.29
CA THR A 110 -2.08 -15.13 -0.87
C THR A 110 -3.36 -14.52 -0.31
N PHE A 111 -4.41 -15.33 -0.18
CA PHE A 111 -5.70 -14.90 0.34
C PHE A 111 -5.85 -15.27 1.82
N PRO A 112 -6.68 -14.56 2.59
CA PRO A 112 -7.11 -15.03 3.91
C PRO A 112 -7.82 -16.39 3.82
N ASP A 113 -7.97 -17.04 4.97
CA ASP A 113 -8.69 -18.32 5.10
C ASP A 113 -10.07 -18.25 4.42
N ASP A 114 -10.43 -19.28 3.65
CA ASP A 114 -11.71 -19.40 2.95
C ASP A 114 -12.90 -19.20 3.88
N ALA A 115 -12.80 -19.57 5.17
CA ALA A 115 -13.85 -19.36 6.16
C ALA A 115 -14.12 -17.88 6.46
N ARG A 116 -13.21 -16.97 6.09
CA ARG A 116 -13.33 -15.52 6.23
C ARG A 116 -13.75 -14.84 4.94
N LEU A 117 -13.76 -15.57 3.81
CA LEU A 117 -14.16 -15.04 2.52
C LEU A 117 -15.68 -15.07 2.38
N VAL A 118 -16.22 -13.98 1.85
CA VAL A 118 -17.65 -13.90 1.50
C VAL A 118 -17.80 -14.28 0.02
N PRO A 119 -18.74 -15.16 -0.33
CA PRO A 119 -19.02 -15.46 -1.72
C PRO A 119 -19.43 -14.18 -2.46
N ALA A 120 -19.04 -14.08 -3.73
CA ALA A 120 -19.48 -12.98 -4.58
C ALA A 120 -21.01 -12.91 -4.63
N GLY A 121 -21.55 -11.70 -4.69
CA GLY A 121 -22.99 -11.47 -4.81
C GLY A 121 -23.57 -12.09 -6.08
N PRO A 122 -24.89 -12.37 -6.11
CA PRO A 122 -25.55 -12.99 -7.26
C PRO A 122 -25.42 -12.20 -8.57
N GLU A 123 -25.11 -10.91 -8.49
CA GLU A 123 -24.86 -10.00 -9.61
C GLU A 123 -23.47 -10.14 -10.25
N ILE A 124 -22.55 -10.85 -9.60
CA ILE A 124 -21.16 -10.98 -10.07
C ILE A 124 -21.04 -12.23 -10.96
N GLU A 125 -20.83 -12.02 -12.25
CA GLU A 125 -20.49 -13.09 -13.18
C GLU A 125 -19.07 -13.61 -12.90
N ARG A 126 -18.95 -14.92 -12.65
CA ARG A 126 -17.64 -15.58 -12.49
C ARG A 126 -17.04 -15.85 -13.85
N ILE A 127 -15.87 -15.24 -14.10
CA ILE A 127 -15.09 -15.51 -15.30
C ILE A 127 -14.06 -16.61 -15.00
N ASP A 128 -14.15 -17.70 -15.76
CA ASP A 128 -13.15 -18.76 -15.74
C ASP A 128 -11.92 -18.32 -16.53
N MET A 129 -10.85 -17.93 -15.83
CA MET A 129 -9.61 -17.44 -16.43
C MET A 129 -8.72 -18.56 -17.00
N LEU A 130 -9.15 -19.83 -16.92
CA LEU A 130 -8.44 -21.00 -17.46
C LEU A 130 -8.96 -21.44 -18.84
N LYS A 131 -9.95 -20.75 -19.41
CA LYS A 131 -10.49 -20.99 -20.75
C LYS A 131 -10.08 -19.92 -21.76
#